data_AF-A0A2V9WA29-F1
#
_entry.id   AF-A0A2V9WA29-F1
#
_cell.length_a   1.000
_cell.length_b   1.000
_cell.length_c   1.000
_cell.angle_alpha   90.00
_cell.angle_beta   90.00
_cell.angle_gamma   90.00
#
_symmetry.space_group_name_H-M   'P 1'
#
loop_
_entity.id
_entity.type
_entity.pdbx_description
1 polymer ?
#
loop_
_entity_poly.entity_id
_entity_poly.type
_entity_poly.pdbx_seq_one_letter_code
_entity_poly.pdbx_strand_id
1 'polypeptide(L)' 'MTGQGQTVQVDRHHVEITRPTKVLFPGDGITKADLIDYYRRIAPWILPYMRGRPLAMERYPDGIDKPS' A
#
# COMPACT_ATOMS: atom_id res chain seq x y z
N MET A 1 -20.24 0.91 -6.69
CA MET A 1 -20.17 1.72 -5.45
C MET A 1 -18.80 2.38 -5.41
N THR A 2 -18.75 3.69 -5.66
CA THR A 2 -17.50 4.47 -5.77
C THR A 2 -16.83 4.50 -4.40
N GLY A 3 -15.77 3.71 -4.22
CA GLY A 3 -15.00 3.69 -2.98
C GLY A 3 -14.41 5.07 -2.75
N GLN A 4 -14.87 5.75 -1.71
CA GLN A 4 -14.36 7.06 -1.30
C GLN A 4 -12.83 6.97 -1.12
N GLY A 5 -12.11 7.95 -1.63
CA GLY A 5 -10.68 8.10 -1.31
C GLY A 5 -10.52 8.26 0.19
N GLN A 6 -9.50 7.62 0.76
CA GLN A 6 -9.14 7.83 2.16
C GLN A 6 -7.81 8.58 2.20
N THR A 7 -7.68 9.54 3.11
CA THR A 7 -6.40 10.22 3.36
C THR A 7 -5.77 9.63 4.62
N VAL A 8 -4.53 9.16 4.50
CA VAL A 8 -3.75 8.66 5.64
C VAL A 8 -2.66 9.66 5.97
N GLN A 9 -2.55 10.02 7.25
CA GLN A 9 -1.46 10.83 7.76
C GLN A 9 -0.27 9.94 8.11
N VAL A 10 0.90 10.24 7.54
CA VAL A 10 2.18 9.60 7.80
C VAL A 10 3.18 10.69 8.18
N ASP A 11 3.56 10.74 9.45
CA ASP A 11 4.32 11.86 10.04
C ASP A 11 3.68 13.22 9.69
N ARG A 12 4.38 14.04 8.89
CA ARG A 12 3.95 15.35 8.42
C ARG A 12 3.28 15.33 7.04
N HIS A 13 3.09 14.15 6.44
CA HIS A 13 2.57 13.97 5.09
C HIS A 13 1.14 13.45 5.10
N HIS A 14 0.31 14.00 4.22
CA HIS A 14 -1.02 13.47 3.91
C HIS A 14 -0.95 12.70 2.60
N VAL A 15 -1.26 11.40 2.63
CA VAL A 15 -1.21 10.52 1.47
C VAL A 15 -2.63 10.12 1.10
N GLU A 16 -3.06 10.49 -0.10
CA GLU A 16 -4.34 10.08 -0.64
C GLU A 16 -4.29 8.63 -1.15
N ILE A 17 -5.26 7.83 -0.74
CA ILE A 17 -5.42 6.45 -1.15
C ILE A 17 -6.72 6.33 -1.93
N THR A 18 -6.57 6.17 -3.24
CA THR A 18 -7.68 5.88 -4.13
C THR A 18 -8.05 4.40 -4.09
N ARG A 19 -9.37 4.11 -4.10
CA ARG A 19 -9.94 2.76 -4.10
C ARG A 19 -9.40 1.85 -2.97
N PRO A 20 -9.57 2.25 -1.71
CA PRO A 20 -9.00 1.52 -0.57
C PRO A 20 -9.49 0.08 -0.44
N THR A 21 -10.75 -0.17 -0.82
CA THR A 21 -11.39 -1.50 -0.78
C THR A 21 -11.04 -2.40 -1.96
N LYS A 22 -10.14 -1.96 -2.87
CA LYS A 22 -9.70 -2.80 -4.00
C LYS A 22 -8.89 -3.98 -3.46
N VAL A 23 -9.31 -5.20 -3.75
CA VAL A 23 -8.57 -6.43 -3.44
C VAL A 23 -7.32 -6.50 -4.33
N LEU A 24 -6.15 -6.63 -3.71
CA LEU A 24 -4.87 -6.79 -4.40
C LEU A 24 -4.34 -8.22 -4.32
N PHE A 25 -4.73 -8.99 -3.29
CA PHE A 25 -4.40 -10.41 -3.12
C PHE A 25 -5.71 -11.21 -3.12
N PRO A 26 -6.19 -11.68 -4.27
CA PRO A 26 -7.50 -12.33 -4.38
C PRO A 26 -7.63 -13.63 -3.56
N GLY A 27 -6.53 -14.40 -3.44
CA GLY A 27 -6.52 -15.64 -2.65
C GLY A 27 -6.75 -15.42 -1.16
N ASP A 28 -6.31 -14.29 -0.62
CA ASP A 28 -6.37 -13.96 0.81
C ASP A 28 -7.42 -12.89 1.13
N GLY A 29 -8.02 -12.27 0.11
CA GLY A 29 -8.96 -11.16 0.26
C GLY A 29 -8.32 -9.83 0.72
N ILE A 30 -6.99 -9.72 0.70
CA ILE A 30 -6.27 -8.54 1.22
C ILE A 30 -6.49 -7.34 0.28
N THR A 31 -6.94 -6.24 0.85
CA THR A 31 -7.23 -4.99 0.14
C THR A 31 -6.02 -4.05 0.09
N LYS A 32 -6.12 -3.01 -0.74
CA LYS A 32 -5.14 -1.92 -0.80
C LYS A 32 -4.99 -1.20 0.55
N ALA A 33 -6.08 -1.04 1.29
CA ALA A 33 -6.05 -0.47 2.64
C ALA A 33 -5.25 -1.36 3.60
N ASP A 34 -5.47 -2.69 3.57
CA ASP A 34 -4.77 -3.63 4.43
C ASP A 34 -3.26 -3.65 4.18
N LEU A 35 -2.85 -3.61 2.90
CA LEU A 35 -1.44 -3.55 2.52
C LEU A 35 -0.76 -2.27 3.04
N ILE A 36 -1.46 -1.13 2.95
CA ILE A 36 -0.94 0.15 3.44
C ILE A 36 -0.84 0.15 4.96
N ASP A 37 -1.85 -0.38 5.65
CA ASP A 37 -1.83 -0.52 7.10
C ASP A 37 -0.70 -1.45 7.57
N TYR A 38 -0.45 -2.54 6.85
CA TYR A 38 0.70 -3.41 7.09
C TYR A 38 2.02 -2.63 7.00
N TYR A 39 2.27 -1.91 5.91
CA TYR A 39 3.49 -1.12 5.75
C TYR A 39 3.63 -0.04 6.82
N ARG A 40 2.53 0.62 7.20
CA ARG A 40 2.52 1.61 8.28
C ARG A 40 2.92 0.98 9.61
N ARG A 41 2.40 -0.22 9.92
CA ARG A 41 2.79 -0.97 11.12
C ARG A 41 4.27 -1.33 11.07
N ILE A 42 4.76 -1.93 10.00
CA ILE A 42 6.15 -2.42 9.95
C ILE A 42 7.21 -1.34 9.71
N ALA A 43 6.80 -0.12 9.32
CA ALA A 43 7.70 0.99 8.97
C ALA A 43 8.86 1.24 9.96
N PRO A 44 8.65 1.27 11.30
CA PRO A 44 9.74 1.50 12.25
C PRO A 44 10.86 0.45 12.18
N TRP A 45 10.54 -0.77 11.76
CA TRP A 45 11.48 -1.87 11.65
C TRP A 45 12.13 -1.96 10.27
N ILE A 46 11.38 -1.74 9.18
CA ILE A 46 11.91 -1.90 7.82
C ILE A 46 12.68 -0.68 7.32
N LEU A 47 12.23 0.55 7.65
CA LEU A 47 12.81 1.78 7.12
C LEU A 47 14.30 1.99 7.46
N PRO A 48 14.83 1.62 8.64
CA PRO A 48 16.27 1.70 8.91
C PRO A 48 17.12 0.95 7.89
N TYR A 49 16.63 -0.19 7.37
CA TYR A 49 17.35 -1.00 6.38
C TYR A 49 17.24 -0.48 4.95
N MET A 50 16.20 0.30 4.64
CA MET A 50 15.97 0.87 3.32
C MET A 50 16.60 2.27 3.17
N ARG A 51 17.00 2.91 4.28
CA ARG A 51 17.56 4.26 4.27
C ARG A 51 18.84 4.33 3.42
N GLY A 52 18.87 5.29 2.50
CA GLY A 52 20.03 5.54 1.62
C GLY A 52 20.19 4.52 0.48
N ARG A 53 19.19 3.65 0.26
CA ARG A 53 19.22 2.65 -0.82
C ARG A 53 18.23 3.03 -1.93
N PRO A 54 18.65 3.09 -3.21
CA PRO A 54 17.72 3.17 -4.32
C PRO A 54 16.78 1.96 -4.34
N LEU A 55 15.51 2.18 -4.65
CA LEU A 55 14.49 1.12 -4.69
C LEU A 55 13.90 1.03 -6.09
N ALA A 56 13.84 -0.20 -6.62
CA ALA A 56 12.97 -0.54 -7.73
C ALA A 56 11.59 -0.94 -7.17
N MET A 57 10.52 -0.50 -7.81
CA MET A 57 9.16 -0.83 -7.38
C MET A 57 8.55 -1.85 -8.34
N GLU A 58 8.14 -2.99 -7.78
CA GLU A 58 7.22 -3.90 -8.45
C GLU A 58 5.79 -3.47 -8.12
N ARG A 59 4.94 -3.35 -9.16
CA ARG A 59 3.64 -2.67 -9.03
C ARG A 59 2.54 -3.49 -9.66
N TYR A 60 1.57 -3.91 -8.85
CA TYR A 60 0.37 -4.61 -9.32
C TYR A 60 -0.85 -3.71 -9.19
N PRO A 61 -1.06 -2.74 -10.10
CA PRO A 61 -2.18 -1.82 -10.00
C PRO A 61 -3.53 -2.53 -9.97
N ASP A 62 -3.64 -3.69 -10.62
CA ASP A 62 -4.86 -4.51 -10.74
C ASP A 62 -4.87 -5.78 -9.88
N GLY A 63 -3.89 -5.94 -8.97
CA GLY A 63 -3.74 -7.11 -8.12
C GLY A 63 -2.73 -8.11 -8.68
N ILE A 64 -2.24 -9.01 -7.80
CA ILE A 64 -1.08 -9.88 -8.08
C ILE A 64 -1.32 -10.92 -9.18
N ASP A 65 -2.58 -11.27 -9.45
CA ASP A 65 -2.97 -12.24 -10.48
C ASP A 65 -3.11 -11.60 -11.87
N LYS A 66 -2.82 -10.31 -12.01
CA LYS A 66 -2.86 -9.57 -13.28
C LYS A 66 -1.43 -9.23 -13.71
N PRO A 67 -1.18 -9.05 -15.03
CA PRO A 67 0.08 -8.52 -15.51
C PRO A 67 0.45 -7.22 -14.78
N SER A 68 1.73 -7.08 -14.43
CA SER A 68 2.31 -5.89 -13.81
C SER A 68 2.47 -4.74 -14.80
#